data_AF-A0A511BAE2-F1
#
_entry.id   AF-A0A511BAE2-F1
#
_cell.length_a   1.000
_cell.length_b   1.000
_cell.length_c   1.000
_cell.angle_alpha   90.00
_cell.angle_beta   90.00
_cell.angle_gamma   90.00
#
_symmetry.space_group_name_H-M   'P 1'
#
loop_
_entity.id
_entity.type
_entity.pdbx_description
1 polymer ?
#
loop_
_entity_poly.entity_id
_entity_poly.type
_entity_poly.pdbx_seq_one_letter_code
_entity_poly.pdbx_strand_id
1 'polypeptide(L)'
;MRPTLILRFFLFWLAWQSRRRGMVPRSFVIDDIPLIPAVPPSAEMLRHIRRLTGRPSFPVRLSSLRIRRWQDIRIPGAEDYRTARVFRPRGKVRGVVLYLHGGGFVHCDLVSHHGICCRLAASSGAVVVSLDYRLAPEHRFPAGLEDAKAALEWIFRTVPVDVPVAVAGDSAGGNLSAALAVWVRQSRLRPLSAQLLYYPALSGPFAPPSREAYATGYMLSAELLYWYCGQTLQSPEQLFDPAFAPLLEESFSDLPPAMIVTAGFDPLRGEGELYARCLQNAGVSVQPELYPGMIHGFLNGYALLRDGRRALRRGGVFLRSAFALKGSASVKRTH
;
A
#
# COMPACT_ATOMS: atom_id res chain seq x y z
N MET A 1 -23.62 1.19 -9.73
CA MET A 1 -23.90 -0.08 -9.01
C MET A 1 -24.26 0.23 -7.56
N ARG A 2 -25.01 -0.64 -6.86
CA ARG A 2 -25.32 -0.48 -5.42
C ARG A 2 -24.49 -1.46 -4.58
N PRO A 3 -24.02 -1.10 -3.37
CA PRO A 3 -23.30 -2.00 -2.48
C PRO A 3 -24.10 -3.25 -2.13
N THR A 4 -23.42 -4.41 -2.02
CA THR A 4 -24.05 -5.67 -1.59
C THR A 4 -24.59 -5.55 -0.15
N LEU A 5 -25.55 -6.40 0.23
CA LEU A 5 -26.10 -6.41 1.61
C LEU A 5 -25.01 -6.63 2.66
N ILE A 6 -24.05 -7.52 2.38
CA ILE A 6 -22.89 -7.78 3.24
C ILE A 6 -22.04 -6.51 3.40
N LEU A 7 -21.75 -5.81 2.31
CA LEU A 7 -20.99 -4.55 2.37
C LEU A 7 -21.77 -3.47 3.12
N ARG A 8 -23.08 -3.36 2.91
CA ARG A 8 -23.94 -2.42 3.66
C ARG A 8 -23.94 -2.72 5.16
N PHE A 9 -24.03 -3.99 5.55
CA PHE A 9 -23.94 -4.39 6.96
C PHE A 9 -22.55 -4.11 7.53
N PHE A 10 -21.49 -4.36 6.77
CA PHE A 10 -20.12 -4.04 7.18
C PHE A 10 -19.91 -2.53 7.36
N LEU A 11 -20.39 -1.71 6.41
CA LEU A 11 -20.37 -0.24 6.51
C LEU A 11 -21.20 0.25 7.69
N PHE A 12 -22.38 -0.32 7.93
CA PHE A 12 -23.19 -0.04 9.11
C PHE A 12 -22.45 -0.40 10.40
N TRP A 13 -21.81 -1.58 10.46
CA TRP A 13 -21.04 -2.01 11.62
C TRP A 13 -19.83 -1.10 11.87
N LEU A 14 -19.12 -0.67 10.82
CA LEU A 14 -18.04 0.30 10.92
C LEU A 14 -18.56 1.65 11.43
N ALA A 15 -19.66 2.16 10.87
CA ALA A 15 -20.28 3.40 11.30
C ALA A 15 -20.76 3.31 12.76
N TRP A 16 -21.34 2.18 13.16
CA TRP A 16 -21.76 1.92 14.52
C TRP A 16 -20.58 1.85 15.49
N GLN A 17 -19.51 1.12 15.14
CA GLN A 17 -18.27 1.09 15.93
C GLN A 17 -17.66 2.49 16.06
N SER A 18 -17.64 3.25 14.97
CA SER A 18 -17.11 4.61 14.91
C SER A 18 -17.90 5.56 15.82
N ARG A 19 -19.24 5.51 15.79
CA ARG A 19 -20.13 6.28 16.69
C ARG A 19 -19.98 5.86 18.15
N ARG A 20 -19.92 4.56 18.44
CA ARG A 20 -19.70 4.05 19.81
C ARG A 20 -18.35 4.48 20.39
N ARG A 21 -17.39 4.80 19.53
CA ARG A 21 -16.02 5.19 19.90
C ARG A 21 -15.74 6.69 19.75
N GLY A 22 -16.73 7.52 19.40
CA GLY A 22 -16.59 8.98 19.30
C GLY A 22 -15.76 9.47 18.10
N MET A 23 -15.68 8.70 17.01
CA MET A 23 -14.71 8.93 15.92
C MET A 23 -15.19 9.84 14.76
N VAL A 24 -16.40 10.43 14.81
CA VAL A 24 -16.93 11.27 13.69
C VAL A 24 -17.58 12.56 14.21
N PRO A 25 -17.05 13.75 13.90
CA PRO A 25 -17.77 15.01 14.07
C PRO A 25 -18.95 15.12 13.09
N ARG A 26 -20.03 15.82 13.48
CA ARG A 26 -21.18 16.07 12.61
C ARG A 26 -20.84 17.16 11.57
N SER A 27 -21.01 16.80 10.28
CA SER A 27 -21.24 17.65 9.09
C SER A 27 -20.26 18.81 8.81
N PHE A 28 -19.57 18.74 7.67
CA PHE A 28 -19.02 19.91 6.98
C PHE A 28 -19.42 19.88 5.50
N VAL A 29 -19.74 21.06 4.95
CA VAL A 29 -20.14 21.31 3.56
C VAL A 29 -18.92 21.87 2.81
N ILE A 30 -18.70 21.46 1.57
CA ILE A 30 -17.54 21.88 0.75
C ILE A 30 -18.05 22.24 -0.65
N ASP A 31 -18.04 23.54 -0.96
CA ASP A 31 -17.94 24.09 -2.31
C ASP A 31 -16.66 24.95 -2.32
N ASP A 32 -15.91 24.90 -3.41
CA ASP A 32 -14.56 25.45 -3.64
C ASP A 32 -13.37 24.57 -3.23
N ILE A 33 -12.29 24.71 -4.00
CA ILE A 33 -11.01 23.99 -3.90
C ILE A 33 -10.70 23.73 -2.42
N PRO A 34 -10.57 22.46 -1.99
CA PRO A 34 -10.58 22.16 -0.58
C PRO A 34 -9.39 22.85 0.08
N LEU A 35 -9.70 23.81 0.95
CA LEU A 35 -8.81 24.25 2.03
C LEU A 35 -8.28 22.97 2.68
N ILE A 36 -7.03 22.60 2.33
CA ILE A 36 -6.29 21.53 2.97
C ILE A 36 -6.40 21.83 4.47
N PRO A 37 -7.06 20.99 5.29
CA PRO A 37 -7.22 21.31 6.70
C PRO A 37 -5.84 21.43 7.34
N ALA A 38 -5.40 22.67 7.54
CA ALA A 38 -4.01 23.02 7.82
C ALA A 38 -3.62 22.78 9.28
N VAL A 39 -4.59 22.44 10.14
CA VAL A 39 -4.33 22.22 11.56
C VAL A 39 -3.89 20.77 11.76
N PRO A 40 -2.65 20.53 12.20
CA PRO A 40 -2.21 19.19 12.57
C PRO A 40 -3.15 18.63 13.66
N PRO A 41 -3.47 17.32 13.64
CA PRO A 41 -4.20 16.72 14.74
C PRO A 41 -3.45 16.99 16.04
N SER A 42 -4.18 17.27 17.11
CA SER A 42 -3.56 17.29 18.44
C SER A 42 -2.83 15.97 18.68
N ALA A 43 -1.74 16.00 19.45
CA ALA A 43 -0.98 14.79 19.75
C ALA A 43 -1.87 13.70 20.39
N GLU A 44 -2.91 14.10 21.11
CA GLU A 44 -3.92 13.18 21.66
C GLU A 44 -4.80 12.54 20.58
N MET A 45 -5.33 13.34 19.65
CA MET A 45 -6.13 12.83 18.52
C MET A 45 -5.30 11.88 17.65
N LEU A 46 -4.05 12.21 17.37
CA LEU A 46 -3.14 11.36 16.61
C LEU A 46 -2.85 10.03 17.32
N ARG A 47 -2.55 10.08 18.63
CA ARG A 47 -2.39 8.87 19.46
C ARG A 47 -3.65 8.02 19.46
N HIS A 48 -4.83 8.65 19.51
CA HIS A 48 -6.11 7.96 19.49
C HIS A 48 -6.34 7.23 18.17
N ILE A 49 -6.16 7.92 17.03
CA ILE A 49 -6.28 7.35 15.69
C ILE A 49 -5.33 6.16 15.54
N ARG A 50 -4.03 6.34 15.83
CA ARG A 50 -3.02 5.28 15.71
C ARG A 50 -3.30 4.09 16.62
N ARG A 51 -3.78 4.31 17.86
CA ARG A 51 -4.18 3.21 18.75
C ARG A 51 -5.35 2.40 18.19
N LEU A 52 -6.27 3.04 17.47
CA LEU A 52 -7.42 2.36 16.90
C LEU A 52 -7.08 1.64 15.60
N THR A 53 -6.30 2.28 14.73
CA THR A 53 -5.95 1.74 13.41
C THR A 53 -4.75 0.80 13.43
N GLY A 54 -3.89 0.85 14.46
CA GLY A 54 -2.82 -0.11 14.74
C GLY A 54 -3.29 -1.46 15.30
N ARG A 55 -4.61 -1.70 15.38
CA ARG A 55 -5.15 -2.98 15.85
C ARG A 55 -5.09 -4.03 14.75
N PRO A 56 -4.79 -5.29 15.09
CA PRO A 56 -4.72 -6.33 14.08
C PRO A 56 -6.13 -6.66 13.56
N SER A 57 -6.27 -6.71 12.25
CA SER A 57 -7.49 -7.11 11.54
C SER A 57 -7.98 -8.54 11.85
N PHE A 58 -7.10 -9.39 12.39
CA PHE A 58 -7.38 -10.73 12.89
C PHE A 58 -6.30 -11.10 13.91
N PRO A 59 -6.57 -11.96 14.92
CA PRO A 59 -5.57 -12.28 15.95
C PRO A 59 -4.22 -12.67 15.36
N VAL A 60 -3.16 -11.98 15.81
CA VAL A 60 -1.78 -12.12 15.33
C VAL A 60 -1.35 -13.58 15.32
N ARG A 61 -1.51 -14.29 16.45
CA ARG A 61 -1.13 -15.71 16.59
C ARG A 61 -1.82 -16.61 15.56
N LEU A 62 -3.10 -16.40 15.30
CA LEU A 62 -3.86 -17.20 14.33
C LEU A 62 -3.45 -16.87 12.88
N SER A 63 -3.20 -15.59 12.59
CA SER A 63 -2.64 -15.16 11.30
C SER A 63 -1.29 -15.84 11.01
N SER A 64 -0.43 -15.95 12.04
CA SER A 64 0.91 -16.54 11.93
C SER A 64 0.91 -18.04 11.66
N LEU A 65 -0.18 -18.78 11.92
CA LEU A 65 -0.27 -20.22 11.66
C LEU A 65 -0.04 -20.61 10.19
N ARG A 66 -0.08 -19.65 9.26
CA ARG A 66 0.12 -19.87 7.81
C ARG A 66 1.58 -19.84 7.36
N ILE A 67 2.48 -19.33 8.20
CA ILE A 67 3.90 -19.12 7.87
C ILE A 67 4.80 -19.93 8.80
N ARG A 68 6.11 -19.93 8.55
CA ARG A 68 7.08 -20.66 9.37
C ARG A 68 7.39 -19.92 10.66
N ARG A 69 7.70 -18.63 10.55
CA ARG A 69 7.97 -17.74 11.68
C ARG A 69 7.88 -16.29 11.25
N TRP A 70 7.75 -15.40 12.23
CA TRP A 70 7.98 -13.97 12.04
C TRP A 70 8.88 -13.45 13.16
N GLN A 71 9.56 -12.34 12.91
CA GLN A 71 10.39 -11.65 13.91
C GLN A 71 10.50 -10.17 13.55
N ASP A 72 10.65 -9.33 14.56
CA ASP A 72 10.99 -7.92 14.37
C ASP A 72 12.52 -7.79 14.35
N ILE A 73 13.02 -6.94 13.45
CA ILE A 73 14.44 -6.63 13.28
C ILE A 73 14.61 -5.12 13.12
N ARG A 74 15.83 -4.63 13.32
CA ARG A 74 16.22 -3.26 13.03
C ARG A 74 16.96 -3.26 11.69
N ILE A 75 16.52 -2.44 10.75
CA ILE A 75 17.14 -2.26 9.42
C ILE A 75 17.42 -0.79 9.16
N PRO A 76 18.35 -0.42 8.28
CA PRO A 76 18.60 0.98 7.94
C PRO A 76 17.32 1.68 7.44
N GLY A 77 17.01 2.84 8.04
CA GLY A 77 16.18 3.89 7.44
C GLY A 77 17.07 5.04 6.95
N ALA A 78 16.47 6.16 6.55
CA ALA A 78 17.24 7.25 5.95
C ALA A 78 18.10 8.02 6.97
N GLU A 79 17.56 8.26 8.16
CA GLU A 79 18.27 8.96 9.26
C GLU A 79 18.75 7.98 10.33
N ASP A 80 17.90 7.01 10.68
CA ASP A 80 18.13 6.05 11.75
C ASP A 80 17.64 4.66 11.35
N TYR A 81 17.96 3.66 12.16
CA TYR A 81 17.34 2.35 12.02
C TYR A 81 15.81 2.42 12.17
N ARG A 82 15.11 1.67 11.33
CA ARG A 82 13.67 1.41 11.40
C ARG A 82 13.40 -0.02 11.83
N THR A 83 12.28 -0.20 12.50
CA THR A 83 11.79 -1.54 12.81
C THR A 83 11.20 -2.12 11.54
N ALA A 84 11.51 -3.38 11.25
CA ALA A 84 10.85 -4.14 10.20
C ALA A 84 10.42 -5.49 10.74
N ARG A 85 9.23 -5.94 10.36
CA ARG A 85 8.75 -7.29 10.67
C ARG A 85 8.99 -8.20 9.49
N VAL A 86 9.78 -9.24 9.69
CA VAL A 86 10.12 -10.24 8.68
C VAL A 86 9.22 -11.45 8.84
N PHE A 87 8.43 -11.76 7.82
CA PHE A 87 7.57 -12.94 7.74
C PHE A 87 8.21 -13.97 6.83
N ARG A 88 8.58 -15.12 7.39
CA ARG A 88 9.23 -16.19 6.64
C ARG A 88 8.23 -17.28 6.26
N PRO A 89 8.05 -17.60 4.97
CA PRO A 89 7.10 -18.61 4.52
C PRO A 89 7.57 -20.02 4.91
N ARG A 90 6.66 -20.99 4.79
CA ARG A 90 7.03 -22.41 4.83
C ARG A 90 7.64 -22.84 3.49
N GLY A 91 8.50 -23.85 3.53
CA GLY A 91 9.17 -24.39 2.33
C GLY A 91 10.29 -23.49 1.79
N LYS A 92 10.68 -23.75 0.54
CA LYS A 92 11.74 -23.00 -0.16
C LYS A 92 11.32 -21.55 -0.40
N VAL A 93 12.17 -20.61 0.02
CA VAL A 93 11.98 -19.17 -0.22
C VAL A 93 12.19 -18.87 -1.70
N ARG A 94 11.22 -18.18 -2.32
CA ARG A 94 11.22 -17.87 -3.75
C ARG A 94 11.70 -16.46 -4.08
N GLY A 95 11.72 -15.56 -3.11
CA GLY A 95 12.07 -14.15 -3.29
C GLY A 95 11.88 -13.35 -2.00
N VAL A 96 12.06 -12.04 -2.09
CA VAL A 96 11.81 -11.08 -1.02
C VAL A 96 10.82 -10.01 -1.48
N VAL A 97 9.93 -9.61 -0.60
CA VAL A 97 8.96 -8.52 -0.83
C VAL A 97 9.17 -7.48 0.26
N LEU A 98 9.48 -6.23 -0.12
CA LEU A 98 9.33 -5.09 0.78
C LEU A 98 7.84 -4.71 0.79
N TYR A 99 7.19 -4.81 1.95
CA TYR A 99 5.80 -4.40 2.12
C TYR A 99 5.70 -3.07 2.86
N LEU A 100 4.93 -2.15 2.30
CA LEU A 100 4.66 -0.82 2.85
C LEU A 100 3.17 -0.75 3.18
N HIS A 101 2.84 -0.49 4.45
CA HIS A 101 1.46 -0.47 4.90
C HIS A 101 0.69 0.77 4.41
N GLY A 102 -0.63 0.68 4.35
CA GLY A 102 -1.50 1.84 4.11
C GLY A 102 -1.66 2.70 5.36
N GLY A 103 -2.69 3.56 5.37
CA GLY A 103 -2.98 4.46 6.50
C GLY A 103 -2.70 5.94 6.23
N GLY A 104 -2.73 6.34 4.95
CA GLY A 104 -2.63 7.73 4.54
C GLY A 104 -1.35 8.43 5.00
N PHE A 105 -0.25 7.68 5.11
CA PHE A 105 1.05 8.13 5.64
C PHE A 105 1.04 8.59 7.11
N VAL A 106 -0.09 8.51 7.80
CA VAL A 106 -0.28 9.09 9.14
C VAL A 106 -0.47 8.04 10.23
N HIS A 107 -1.03 6.88 9.88
CA HIS A 107 -1.36 5.82 10.85
C HIS A 107 -1.19 4.42 10.25
N CYS A 108 -1.69 3.39 10.96
CA CYS A 108 -1.34 1.98 10.80
C CYS A 108 0.14 1.70 11.15
N ASP A 109 0.50 0.42 11.11
CA ASP A 109 1.77 -0.10 11.62
C ASP A 109 1.97 -1.58 11.24
N LEU A 110 3.04 -2.19 11.78
CA LEU A 110 3.34 -3.62 11.64
C LEU A 110 2.28 -4.56 12.23
N VAL A 111 1.41 -4.08 13.12
CA VAL A 111 0.40 -4.90 13.83
C VAL A 111 -0.88 -4.98 13.02
N SER A 112 -1.39 -3.83 12.58
CA SER A 112 -2.56 -3.70 11.69
C SER A 112 -2.42 -4.53 10.41
N HIS A 113 -1.23 -4.55 9.82
CA HIS A 113 -0.95 -5.25 8.57
C HIS A 113 -0.34 -6.65 8.76
N HIS A 114 -0.19 -7.12 10.01
CA HIS A 114 0.46 -8.41 10.31
C HIS A 114 -0.17 -9.58 9.53
N GLY A 115 -1.50 -9.66 9.52
CA GLY A 115 -2.20 -10.76 8.87
C GLY A 115 -2.23 -10.68 7.34
N ILE A 116 -2.17 -9.47 6.79
CA ILE A 116 -1.97 -9.24 5.34
C ILE A 116 -0.61 -9.82 4.94
N CYS A 117 0.45 -9.44 5.64
CA CYS A 117 1.81 -9.91 5.37
C CYS A 117 1.96 -11.43 5.56
N CYS A 118 1.35 -12.02 6.60
CA CYS A 118 1.31 -13.48 6.77
C CYS A 118 0.70 -14.19 5.56
N ARG A 119 -0.42 -13.67 5.05
CA ARG A 119 -1.11 -14.26 3.90
C ARG A 119 -0.29 -14.12 2.63
N LEU A 120 0.30 -12.95 2.41
CA LEU A 120 1.13 -12.66 1.26
C LEU A 120 2.40 -13.54 1.25
N ALA A 121 3.08 -13.70 2.39
CA ALA A 121 4.22 -14.60 2.52
C ALA A 121 3.82 -16.05 2.20
N ALA A 122 2.69 -16.52 2.75
CA ALA A 122 2.20 -17.87 2.50
C ALA A 122 1.84 -18.14 1.02
N SER A 123 1.15 -17.21 0.34
CA SER A 123 0.75 -17.40 -1.05
C SER A 123 1.92 -17.19 -2.04
N SER A 124 2.79 -16.21 -1.81
CA SER A 124 3.96 -15.96 -2.67
C SER A 124 5.08 -16.98 -2.49
N GLY A 125 5.24 -17.53 -1.29
CA GLY A 125 6.45 -18.29 -0.93
C GLY A 125 7.68 -17.39 -0.79
N ALA A 126 7.50 -16.07 -0.65
CA ALA A 126 8.57 -15.11 -0.44
C ALA A 126 8.67 -14.69 1.03
N VAL A 127 9.86 -14.25 1.42
CA VAL A 127 10.03 -13.51 2.67
C VAL A 127 9.40 -12.14 2.48
N VAL A 128 8.50 -11.76 3.38
CA VAL A 128 7.91 -10.41 3.39
C VAL A 128 8.60 -9.61 4.49
N VAL A 129 9.17 -8.46 4.14
CA VAL A 129 9.76 -7.49 5.06
C VAL A 129 8.79 -6.32 5.13
N SER A 130 7.99 -6.25 6.19
CA SER A 130 7.07 -5.12 6.43
C SER A 130 7.82 -4.02 7.16
N LEU A 131 7.91 -2.83 6.57
CA LEU A 131 8.64 -1.70 7.14
C LEU A 131 7.73 -0.83 8.01
N ASP A 132 8.25 -0.41 9.16
CA ASP A 132 7.67 0.62 10.04
C ASP A 132 8.30 1.97 9.68
N TYR A 133 7.87 2.55 8.57
CA TYR A 133 8.43 3.80 8.04
C TYR A 133 7.92 5.01 8.82
N ARG A 134 8.67 6.12 8.80
CA ARG A 134 8.27 7.36 9.47
C ARG A 134 6.91 7.87 8.98
N LEU A 135 6.07 8.28 9.93
CA LEU A 135 4.71 8.76 9.66
C LEU A 135 4.60 10.27 9.82
N ALA A 136 3.71 10.85 9.02
CA ALA A 136 3.23 12.20 9.15
C ALA A 136 2.26 12.33 10.35
N PRO A 137 2.08 13.55 10.91
CA PRO A 137 2.73 14.80 10.54
C PRO A 137 4.12 15.02 11.17
N GLU A 138 4.58 14.15 12.07
CA GLU A 138 5.89 14.31 12.73
C GLU A 138 7.04 14.25 11.73
N HIS A 139 6.88 13.41 10.71
CA HIS A 139 7.84 13.26 9.61
C HIS A 139 7.09 13.35 8.28
N ARG A 140 6.97 14.58 7.78
CA ARG A 140 6.31 14.88 6.51
C ARG A 140 7.07 14.31 5.32
N PHE A 141 6.41 14.24 4.16
CA PHE A 141 7.01 13.86 2.89
C PHE A 141 8.31 14.67 2.64
N PRO A 142 9.41 14.02 2.19
CA PRO A 142 9.52 12.63 1.73
C PRO A 142 9.97 11.60 2.78
N ALA A 143 9.92 11.87 4.09
CA ALA A 143 10.57 11.06 5.12
C ALA A 143 10.27 9.54 5.07
N GLY A 144 9.00 9.15 4.91
CA GLY A 144 8.60 7.75 4.81
C GLY A 144 9.09 7.07 3.52
N LEU A 145 9.16 7.81 2.41
CA LEU A 145 9.71 7.32 1.14
C LEU A 145 11.23 7.11 1.25
N GLU A 146 11.94 8.03 1.89
CA GLU A 146 13.39 7.89 2.11
C GLU A 146 13.71 6.67 3.00
N ASP A 147 12.91 6.40 4.04
CA ASP A 147 13.06 5.18 4.82
C ASP A 147 12.83 3.92 3.97
N ALA A 148 11.86 3.97 3.06
CA ALA A 148 11.55 2.86 2.17
C ALA A 148 12.67 2.62 1.13
N LYS A 149 13.32 3.68 0.63
CA LYS A 149 14.51 3.61 -0.23
C LYS A 149 15.66 2.93 0.52
N ALA A 150 16.00 3.42 1.71
CA ALA A 150 17.08 2.86 2.54
C ALA A 150 16.85 1.38 2.88
N ALA A 151 15.60 1.00 3.21
CA ALA A 151 15.22 -0.38 3.44
C ALA A 151 15.37 -1.27 2.19
N LEU A 152 14.98 -0.77 1.02
CA LEU A 152 15.09 -1.51 -0.23
C LEU A 152 16.56 -1.72 -0.64
N GLU A 153 17.41 -0.71 -0.50
CA GLU A 153 18.85 -0.87 -0.72
C GLU A 153 19.47 -1.88 0.24
N TRP A 154 19.08 -1.82 1.52
CA TRP A 154 19.53 -2.80 2.50
C TRP A 154 19.12 -4.22 2.09
N ILE A 155 17.89 -4.41 1.60
CA ILE A 155 17.44 -5.71 1.06
C ILE A 155 18.35 -6.11 -0.12
N PHE A 156 18.61 -5.23 -1.09
CA PHE A 156 19.45 -5.54 -2.24
C PHE A 156 20.88 -5.92 -1.88
N ARG A 157 21.46 -5.31 -0.83
CA ARG A 157 22.80 -5.67 -0.32
C ARG A 157 22.80 -6.96 0.50
N THR A 158 21.69 -7.26 1.17
CA THR A 158 21.59 -8.41 2.10
C THR A 158 21.31 -9.72 1.36
N VAL A 159 20.56 -9.69 0.26
CA VAL A 159 20.20 -10.89 -0.49
C VAL A 159 21.06 -11.07 -1.74
N PRO A 160 21.43 -12.31 -2.10
CA PRO A 160 22.15 -12.58 -3.34
C PRO A 160 21.49 -11.97 -4.59
N VAL A 161 22.32 -11.62 -5.58
CA VAL A 161 21.94 -10.91 -6.81
C VAL A 161 21.01 -11.71 -7.75
N ASP A 162 20.82 -12.99 -7.50
CA ASP A 162 19.88 -13.88 -8.18
C ASP A 162 18.52 -13.99 -7.44
N VAL A 163 18.46 -13.68 -6.13
CA VAL A 163 17.22 -13.75 -5.33
C VAL A 163 16.26 -12.62 -5.72
N PRO A 164 15.11 -12.90 -6.34
CA PRO A 164 14.24 -11.85 -6.85
C PRO A 164 13.62 -11.01 -5.72
N VAL A 165 13.48 -9.71 -5.97
CA VAL A 165 12.96 -8.72 -5.01
C VAL A 165 11.79 -7.98 -5.64
N ALA A 166 10.71 -7.81 -4.90
CA ALA A 166 9.53 -7.04 -5.30
C ALA A 166 9.16 -6.01 -4.23
N VAL A 167 8.36 -5.02 -4.62
CA VAL A 167 7.71 -4.07 -3.71
C VAL A 167 6.21 -4.30 -3.72
N ALA A 168 5.57 -4.11 -2.57
CA ALA A 168 4.13 -4.23 -2.44
C ALA A 168 3.60 -3.28 -1.37
N GLY A 169 2.37 -2.84 -1.53
CA GLY A 169 1.72 -2.05 -0.50
C GLY A 169 0.27 -1.73 -0.84
N ASP A 170 -0.42 -1.17 0.12
CA ASP A 170 -1.83 -0.82 -0.01
C ASP A 170 -2.07 0.67 0.28
N SER A 171 -2.98 1.31 -0.47
CA SER A 171 -3.30 2.73 -0.29
C SER A 171 -2.03 3.61 -0.38
N ALA A 172 -1.71 4.36 0.67
CA ALA A 172 -0.45 5.10 0.83
C ALA A 172 0.82 4.21 0.68
N GLY A 173 0.80 2.96 1.14
CA GLY A 173 1.90 2.03 0.90
C GLY A 173 2.00 1.59 -0.55
N GLY A 174 0.87 1.56 -1.26
CA GLY A 174 0.82 1.37 -2.72
C GLY A 174 1.43 2.55 -3.47
N ASN A 175 1.20 3.77 -2.99
CA ASN A 175 1.88 4.98 -3.47
C ASN A 175 3.41 4.85 -3.35
N LEU A 176 3.91 4.59 -2.14
CA LEU A 176 5.34 4.43 -1.88
C LEU A 176 5.96 3.30 -2.72
N SER A 177 5.22 2.21 -2.93
CA SER A 177 5.68 1.09 -3.76
C SER A 177 5.84 1.48 -5.23
N ALA A 178 4.91 2.27 -5.78
CA ALA A 178 5.02 2.80 -7.14
C ALA A 178 6.19 3.79 -7.27
N ALA A 179 6.33 4.72 -6.32
CA ALA A 179 7.46 5.66 -6.27
C ALA A 179 8.82 4.94 -6.17
N LEU A 180 8.92 3.86 -5.39
CA LEU A 180 10.13 3.04 -5.34
C LEU A 180 10.44 2.34 -6.67
N ALA A 181 9.42 1.89 -7.39
CA ALA A 181 9.63 1.24 -8.69
C ALA A 181 10.27 2.21 -9.70
N VAL A 182 9.79 3.44 -9.72
CA VAL A 182 10.34 4.55 -10.49
C VAL A 182 11.76 4.89 -10.05
N TRP A 183 11.98 5.08 -8.75
CA TRP A 183 13.27 5.44 -8.19
C TRP A 183 14.34 4.36 -8.46
N VAL A 184 14.00 3.07 -8.35
CA VAL A 184 14.91 1.96 -8.67
C VAL A 184 15.38 2.03 -10.13
N ARG A 185 14.45 2.31 -11.06
CA ARG A 185 14.76 2.47 -12.48
C ARG A 185 15.71 3.65 -12.71
N GLN A 186 15.38 4.83 -12.15
CA GLN A 186 16.19 6.04 -12.30
C GLN A 186 17.59 5.88 -11.70
N SER A 187 17.67 5.25 -10.53
CA SER A 187 18.93 5.01 -9.81
C SER A 187 19.77 3.87 -10.39
N ARG A 188 19.29 3.20 -11.45
CA ARG A 188 19.93 2.05 -12.11
C ARG A 188 20.36 0.95 -11.12
N LEU A 189 19.58 0.79 -10.06
CA LEU A 189 19.76 -0.29 -9.12
C LEU A 189 19.34 -1.61 -9.76
N ARG A 190 19.62 -2.69 -9.04
CA ARG A 190 19.11 -4.02 -9.38
C ARG A 190 17.59 -3.96 -9.67
N PRO A 191 17.12 -4.47 -10.83
CA PRO A 191 15.72 -4.33 -11.21
C PRO A 191 14.80 -5.12 -10.27
N LEU A 192 13.66 -4.52 -9.94
CA LEU A 192 12.58 -5.20 -9.23
C LEU A 192 11.96 -6.27 -10.14
N SER A 193 11.54 -7.38 -9.54
CA SER A 193 10.82 -8.45 -10.23
C SER A 193 9.34 -8.14 -10.43
N ALA A 194 8.75 -7.34 -9.55
CA ALA A 194 7.35 -6.95 -9.61
C ALA A 194 7.03 -5.76 -8.69
N GLN A 195 5.93 -5.08 -8.97
CA GLN A 195 5.23 -4.15 -8.08
C GLN A 195 3.78 -4.62 -7.87
N LEU A 196 3.35 -4.79 -6.62
CA LEU A 196 1.99 -5.21 -6.28
C LEU A 196 1.27 -4.09 -5.51
N LEU A 197 0.33 -3.43 -6.18
CA LEU A 197 -0.29 -2.21 -5.71
C LEU A 197 -1.77 -2.46 -5.38
N TYR A 198 -2.11 -2.40 -4.10
CA TYR A 198 -3.50 -2.51 -3.66
C TYR A 198 -4.12 -1.12 -3.49
N TYR A 199 -5.13 -0.81 -4.31
CA TYR A 199 -5.90 0.45 -4.35
C TYR A 199 -5.03 1.69 -4.08
N PRO A 200 -3.95 1.90 -4.86
CA PRO A 200 -2.93 2.90 -4.55
C PRO A 200 -3.45 4.33 -4.75
N ALA A 201 -2.96 5.27 -3.94
CA ALA A 201 -3.07 6.72 -4.22
C ALA A 201 -1.90 7.12 -5.13
N LEU A 202 -2.13 7.80 -6.25
CA LEU A 202 -1.14 8.02 -7.31
C LEU A 202 -1.26 9.37 -8.03
N SER A 203 -2.42 10.03 -8.02
CA SER A 203 -2.71 11.12 -8.97
C SER A 203 -2.37 12.54 -8.50
N GLY A 204 -1.91 12.72 -7.25
CA GLY A 204 -1.58 14.03 -6.71
C GLY A 204 -2.75 15.02 -6.82
N PRO A 205 -2.64 16.11 -7.59
CA PRO A 205 -3.69 17.11 -7.78
C PRO A 205 -4.80 16.64 -8.73
N PHE A 206 -4.54 15.64 -9.59
CA PHE A 206 -5.53 15.16 -10.55
C PHE A 206 -6.57 14.29 -9.86
N ALA A 207 -7.85 14.56 -10.13
CA ALA A 207 -8.97 13.82 -9.59
C ALA A 207 -9.75 13.12 -10.72
N PRO A 208 -9.58 11.79 -10.91
CA PRO A 208 -10.42 11.03 -11.82
C PRO A 208 -11.90 11.07 -11.41
N PRO A 209 -12.87 10.80 -12.32
CA PRO A 209 -14.30 10.82 -12.00
C PRO A 209 -14.72 9.94 -10.80
N SER A 210 -13.96 8.88 -10.48
CA SER A 210 -14.21 8.06 -9.29
C SER A 210 -14.11 8.84 -7.99
N ARG A 211 -13.25 9.87 -7.93
CA ARG A 211 -13.00 10.70 -6.75
C ARG A 211 -14.28 11.38 -6.29
N GLU A 212 -15.04 11.95 -7.24
CA GLU A 212 -16.32 12.59 -6.99
C GLU A 212 -17.43 11.55 -6.78
N ALA A 213 -17.52 10.55 -7.66
CA ALA A 213 -18.59 9.54 -7.61
C ALA A 213 -18.65 8.75 -6.28
N TYR A 214 -17.51 8.62 -5.59
CA TYR A 214 -17.40 7.92 -4.31
C TYR A 214 -16.83 8.82 -3.20
N ALA A 215 -17.01 10.14 -3.31
CA ALA A 215 -16.46 11.12 -2.38
C ALA A 215 -16.96 10.97 -0.93
N THR A 216 -18.15 10.41 -0.71
CA THR A 216 -18.77 10.25 0.61
C THR A 216 -19.46 8.88 0.76
N GLY A 217 -19.60 8.40 2.00
CA GLY A 217 -20.39 7.21 2.32
C GLY A 217 -19.70 5.84 2.20
N TYR A 218 -18.44 5.78 1.74
CA TYR A 218 -17.73 4.52 1.45
C TYR A 218 -16.43 4.32 2.26
N MET A 219 -16.45 4.71 3.54
CA MET A 219 -15.31 4.70 4.48
C MET A 219 -14.22 5.73 4.16
N LEU A 220 -13.56 5.63 3.00
CA LEU A 220 -12.64 6.66 2.54
C LEU A 220 -13.43 7.75 1.81
N SER A 221 -13.26 9.01 2.22
CA SER A 221 -13.89 10.17 1.61
C SER A 221 -12.85 11.06 0.90
N ALA A 222 -13.32 11.92 0.00
CA ALA A 222 -12.47 12.96 -0.59
C ALA A 222 -11.90 13.89 0.49
N GLU A 223 -12.71 14.28 1.47
CA GLU A 223 -12.29 15.06 2.64
C GLU A 223 -11.14 14.40 3.40
N LEU A 224 -11.23 13.09 3.67
CA LEU A 224 -10.14 12.36 4.33
C LEU A 224 -8.86 12.33 3.49
N LEU A 225 -8.96 12.23 2.17
CA LEU A 225 -7.81 12.31 1.28
C LEU A 225 -7.12 13.67 1.37
N TYR A 226 -7.88 14.76 1.36
CA TYR A 226 -7.33 16.11 1.52
C TYR A 226 -6.73 16.32 2.91
N TRP A 227 -7.36 15.77 3.96
CA TRP A 227 -6.79 15.77 5.29
C TRP A 227 -5.44 15.04 5.34
N TYR A 228 -5.32 13.84 4.74
CA TYR A 228 -4.04 13.12 4.67
C TYR A 228 -2.98 13.93 3.91
N CYS A 229 -3.33 14.58 2.80
CA CYS A 229 -2.40 15.46 2.09
C CYS A 229 -1.90 16.59 3.00
N GLY A 230 -2.79 17.24 3.76
CA GLY A 230 -2.42 18.31 4.70
C GLY A 230 -1.51 17.90 5.84
N GLN A 231 -1.62 16.64 6.28
CA GLN A 231 -0.69 16.09 7.28
C GLN A 231 0.65 15.70 6.66
N THR A 232 0.61 15.19 5.43
CA THR A 232 1.75 14.55 4.79
C THR A 232 2.69 15.55 4.12
N LEU A 233 2.15 16.56 3.45
CA LEU A 233 2.95 17.47 2.63
C LEU A 233 3.47 18.66 3.45
N GLN A 234 4.67 19.11 3.12
CA GLN A 234 5.28 20.33 3.64
C GLN A 234 4.72 21.57 2.96
N SER A 235 4.40 21.47 1.67
CA SER A 235 3.81 22.55 0.88
C SER A 235 2.90 22.00 -0.23
N PRO A 236 1.94 22.81 -0.75
CA PRO A 236 1.03 22.38 -1.81
C PRO A 236 1.72 21.95 -3.12
N GLU A 237 2.89 22.52 -3.43
CA GLU A 237 3.66 22.23 -4.65
C GLU A 237 4.09 20.76 -4.70
N GLN A 238 4.29 20.13 -3.54
CA GLN A 238 4.63 18.70 -3.45
C GLN A 238 3.51 17.77 -3.94
N LEU A 239 2.28 18.26 -4.13
CA LEU A 239 1.24 17.48 -4.83
C LEU A 239 1.67 17.12 -6.26
N PHE A 240 2.49 17.98 -6.88
CA PHE A 240 2.96 17.82 -8.25
C PHE A 240 4.31 17.07 -8.35
N ASP A 241 4.90 16.68 -7.23
CA ASP A 241 6.13 15.90 -7.21
C ASP A 241 5.84 14.45 -7.68
N PRO A 242 6.47 13.94 -8.75
CA PRO A 242 6.27 12.56 -9.21
C PRO A 242 6.59 11.49 -8.15
N ALA A 243 7.45 11.78 -7.16
CA ALA A 243 7.72 10.88 -6.04
C ALA A 243 6.55 10.80 -5.04
N PHE A 244 5.65 11.79 -5.01
CA PHE A 244 4.37 11.74 -4.28
C PHE A 244 3.20 11.35 -5.19
N ALA A 245 3.24 11.73 -6.47
CA ALA A 245 2.20 11.48 -7.45
C ALA A 245 2.77 10.71 -8.66
N PRO A 246 3.00 9.38 -8.55
CA PRO A 246 3.63 8.60 -9.62
C PRO A 246 2.93 8.62 -10.99
N LEU A 247 1.68 9.10 -11.08
CA LEU A 247 1.02 9.35 -12.36
C LEU A 247 1.58 10.55 -13.14
N LEU A 248 2.35 11.42 -12.49
CA LEU A 248 3.03 12.56 -13.11
C LEU A 248 4.41 12.20 -13.66
N GLU A 249 4.83 10.94 -13.58
CA GLU A 249 6.05 10.47 -14.23
C GLU A 249 5.99 10.66 -15.75
N GLU A 250 7.07 11.19 -16.31
CA GLU A 250 7.18 11.44 -17.76
C GLU A 250 7.23 10.16 -18.58
N SER A 251 7.77 9.08 -17.99
CA SER A 251 7.91 7.79 -18.65
C SER A 251 7.55 6.65 -17.71
N PHE A 252 6.81 5.67 -18.24
CA PHE A 252 6.43 4.44 -17.57
C PHE A 252 7.19 3.21 -18.11
N SER A 253 8.08 3.41 -19.08
CA SER A 253 8.88 2.34 -19.67
C SER A 253 9.87 1.77 -18.65
N ASP A 254 10.22 0.50 -18.85
CA ASP A 254 11.17 -0.27 -18.03
C ASP A 254 10.81 -0.36 -16.53
N LEU A 255 9.56 -0.05 -16.17
CA LEU A 255 9.03 -0.32 -14.84
C LEU A 255 8.75 -1.82 -14.67
N PRO A 256 8.83 -2.35 -13.43
CA PRO A 256 8.65 -3.78 -13.18
C PRO A 256 7.20 -4.22 -13.49
N PRO A 257 6.99 -5.50 -13.86
CA PRO A 257 5.66 -6.07 -14.01
C PRO A 257 4.76 -5.72 -12.83
N ALA A 258 3.51 -5.35 -13.11
CA ALA A 258 2.62 -4.79 -12.11
C ALA A 258 1.34 -5.60 -11.94
N MET A 259 0.87 -5.74 -10.71
CA MET A 259 -0.52 -6.09 -10.44
C MET A 259 -1.14 -4.94 -9.68
N ILE A 260 -2.26 -4.43 -10.19
CA ILE A 260 -2.96 -3.27 -9.64
C ILE A 260 -4.36 -3.69 -9.27
N VAL A 261 -4.67 -3.69 -7.98
CA VAL A 261 -5.98 -4.06 -7.46
C VAL A 261 -6.77 -2.79 -7.17
N THR A 262 -8.02 -2.70 -7.62
CA THR A 262 -8.90 -1.56 -7.32
C THR A 262 -10.21 -2.04 -6.69
N ALA A 263 -10.86 -1.17 -5.93
CA ALA A 263 -12.17 -1.40 -5.33
C ALA A 263 -13.26 -0.61 -6.08
N GLY A 264 -14.45 -1.19 -6.21
CA GLY A 264 -15.52 -0.61 -7.02
C GLY A 264 -16.08 0.71 -6.48
N PHE A 265 -16.22 0.81 -5.15
CA PHE A 265 -16.72 1.97 -4.43
C PHE A 265 -15.56 2.68 -3.72
N ASP A 266 -14.60 3.18 -4.49
CA ASP A 266 -13.36 3.78 -3.98
C ASP A 266 -13.04 5.07 -4.74
N PRO A 267 -12.86 6.21 -4.03
CA PRO A 267 -12.42 7.45 -4.68
C PRO A 267 -11.10 7.29 -5.46
N LEU A 268 -10.21 6.39 -5.02
CA LEU A 268 -8.92 6.12 -5.66
C LEU A 268 -9.00 5.09 -6.81
N ARG A 269 -10.18 4.64 -7.20
CA ARG A 269 -10.32 3.63 -8.26
C ARG A 269 -9.71 4.11 -9.58
N GLY A 270 -10.07 5.32 -10.00
CA GLY A 270 -9.75 5.84 -11.32
C GLY A 270 -8.25 6.10 -11.51
N GLU A 271 -7.51 6.47 -10.47
CA GLU A 271 -6.07 6.70 -10.57
C GLU A 271 -5.30 5.37 -10.64
N GLY A 272 -5.75 4.34 -9.92
CA GLY A 272 -5.22 2.98 -10.10
C GLY A 272 -5.47 2.44 -11.52
N GLU A 273 -6.67 2.65 -12.07
CA GLU A 273 -6.98 2.27 -13.45
C GLU A 273 -6.17 3.08 -14.48
N LEU A 274 -5.94 4.37 -14.23
CA LEU A 274 -5.14 5.21 -15.11
C LEU A 274 -3.67 4.77 -15.11
N TYR A 275 -3.10 4.50 -13.94
CA TYR A 275 -1.71 4.05 -13.83
C TYR A 275 -1.50 2.69 -14.51
N ALA A 276 -2.48 1.78 -14.41
CA ALA A 276 -2.46 0.53 -15.14
C ALA A 276 -2.39 0.74 -16.67
N ARG A 277 -3.20 1.68 -17.19
CA ARG A 277 -3.18 2.04 -18.62
C ARG A 277 -1.85 2.67 -19.04
N CYS A 278 -1.30 3.58 -18.23
CA CYS A 278 0.00 4.21 -18.51
C CYS A 278 1.12 3.16 -18.62
N LEU A 279 1.19 2.22 -17.67
CA LEU A 279 2.13 1.10 -17.70
C LEU A 279 1.93 0.19 -18.92
N GLN A 280 0.68 -0.17 -19.25
CA GLN A 280 0.37 -1.00 -20.41
C GLN A 280 0.79 -0.34 -21.73
N ASN A 281 0.50 0.96 -21.88
CA ASN A 281 0.88 1.73 -23.06
C ASN A 281 2.40 1.85 -23.22
N ALA A 282 3.15 1.80 -22.12
CA ALA A 282 4.61 1.75 -22.11
C ALA A 282 5.20 0.33 -22.26
N GLY A 283 4.37 -0.68 -22.56
CA GLY A 283 4.81 -2.05 -22.79
C GLY A 283 5.08 -2.89 -21.53
N VAL A 284 4.73 -2.38 -20.34
CA VAL A 284 4.89 -3.12 -19.08
C VAL A 284 3.81 -4.21 -18.98
N SER A 285 4.19 -5.40 -18.49
CA SER A 285 3.21 -6.45 -18.18
C SER A 285 2.38 -6.06 -16.96
N VAL A 286 1.07 -5.85 -17.15
CA VAL A 286 0.16 -5.41 -16.09
C VAL A 286 -1.04 -6.36 -15.93
N GLN A 287 -1.34 -6.71 -14.69
CA GLN A 287 -2.55 -7.43 -14.28
C GLN A 287 -3.48 -6.50 -13.48
N PRO A 288 -4.44 -5.80 -14.12
CA PRO A 288 -5.46 -5.04 -13.40
C PRO A 288 -6.51 -5.98 -12.79
N GLU A 289 -6.92 -5.73 -11.54
CA GLU A 289 -7.98 -6.48 -10.85
C GLU A 289 -8.96 -5.56 -10.13
N LEU A 290 -10.16 -5.43 -10.69
CA LEU A 290 -11.27 -4.74 -10.05
C LEU A 290 -12.06 -5.68 -9.15
N TYR A 291 -12.31 -5.25 -7.91
CA TYR A 291 -13.26 -5.86 -6.98
C TYR A 291 -14.51 -4.96 -6.88
N PRO A 292 -15.52 -5.15 -7.77
CA PRO A 292 -16.59 -4.16 -7.98
C PRO A 292 -17.50 -3.99 -6.76
N GLY A 293 -17.59 -5.01 -5.91
CA GLY A 293 -18.42 -5.00 -4.70
C GLY A 293 -17.71 -4.49 -3.45
N MET A 294 -16.46 -4.02 -3.54
CA MET A 294 -15.62 -3.66 -2.40
C MET A 294 -15.41 -2.15 -2.28
N ILE A 295 -14.99 -1.72 -1.09
CA ILE A 295 -14.59 -0.36 -0.73
C ILE A 295 -13.08 -0.28 -0.51
N HIS A 296 -12.56 0.94 -0.36
CA HIS A 296 -11.17 1.16 0.04
C HIS A 296 -10.82 0.41 1.34
N GLY A 297 -9.59 -0.10 1.44
CA GLY A 297 -9.11 -0.78 2.65
C GLY A 297 -9.70 -2.18 2.91
N PHE A 298 -10.46 -2.75 1.96
CA PHE A 298 -11.15 -4.04 2.16
C PHE A 298 -10.22 -5.23 2.50
N LEU A 299 -8.91 -5.11 2.24
CA LEU A 299 -7.96 -6.15 2.67
C LEU A 299 -7.94 -6.30 4.18
N ASN A 300 -8.04 -5.23 4.96
CA ASN A 300 -8.13 -5.32 6.42
C ASN A 300 -9.39 -6.09 6.87
N GLY A 301 -10.44 -6.11 6.05
CA GLY A 301 -11.60 -6.94 6.26
C GLY A 301 -11.42 -8.43 5.90
N TYR A 302 -10.23 -8.93 5.54
CA TYR A 302 -10.06 -10.28 4.98
C TYR A 302 -10.61 -11.41 5.86
N ALA A 303 -10.78 -11.24 7.17
CA ALA A 303 -11.37 -12.27 8.02
C ALA A 303 -12.85 -12.49 7.69
N LEU A 304 -13.56 -11.43 7.31
CA LEU A 304 -14.99 -11.42 7.00
C LEU A 304 -15.24 -11.38 5.49
N LEU A 305 -14.51 -10.53 4.77
CA LEU A 305 -14.66 -10.28 3.34
C LEU A 305 -13.90 -11.32 2.52
N ARG A 306 -14.65 -12.18 1.81
CA ARG A 306 -14.10 -13.21 0.91
C ARG A 306 -13.18 -12.61 -0.16
N ASP A 307 -13.56 -11.46 -0.69
CA ASP A 307 -12.78 -10.74 -1.70
C ASP A 307 -11.45 -10.23 -1.16
N GLY A 308 -11.38 -9.78 0.10
CA GLY A 308 -10.11 -9.46 0.77
C GLY A 308 -9.15 -10.66 0.79
N ARG A 309 -9.66 -11.86 1.10
CA ARG A 309 -8.84 -13.10 1.03
C ARG A 309 -8.43 -13.45 -0.40
N ARG A 310 -9.33 -13.23 -1.36
CA ARG A 310 -9.09 -13.51 -2.78
C ARG A 310 -7.99 -12.60 -3.33
N ALA A 311 -8.06 -11.30 -3.07
CA ALA A 311 -7.07 -10.31 -3.50
C ALA A 311 -5.66 -10.61 -2.94
N LEU A 312 -5.55 -10.96 -1.64
CA LEU A 312 -4.26 -11.36 -1.04
C LEU A 312 -3.71 -12.66 -1.64
N ARG A 313 -4.59 -13.62 -1.94
CA ARG A 313 -4.18 -14.87 -2.60
C ARG A 313 -3.68 -14.60 -4.01
N ARG A 314 -4.43 -13.82 -4.80
CA ARG A 314 -4.06 -13.50 -6.19
C ARG A 314 -2.79 -12.68 -6.28
N GLY A 315 -2.62 -11.67 -5.41
CA GLY A 315 -1.36 -10.92 -5.32
C GLY A 315 -0.15 -11.79 -4.98
N GLY A 316 -0.28 -12.73 -4.05
CA GLY A 316 0.81 -13.67 -3.78
C GLY A 316 1.09 -14.64 -4.93
N VAL A 317 0.07 -15.11 -5.65
CA VAL A 317 0.27 -15.93 -6.86
C VAL A 317 0.98 -15.13 -7.96
N PHE A 318 0.58 -13.88 -8.18
CA PHE A 318 1.25 -12.96 -9.10
C PHE A 318 2.75 -12.82 -8.75
N LEU A 319 3.08 -12.52 -7.50
CA LEU A 319 4.47 -12.44 -7.04
C LEU A 319 5.23 -13.75 -7.25
N ARG A 320 4.61 -14.89 -6.93
CA ARG A 320 5.22 -16.22 -7.13
C ARG A 320 5.59 -16.45 -8.60
N SER A 321 4.70 -16.09 -9.52
CA SER A 321 4.94 -16.21 -10.96
C SER A 321 6.07 -15.28 -11.43
N ALA A 322 6.07 -14.03 -10.98
CA ALA A 322 7.13 -13.07 -11.28
C ALA A 322 8.52 -13.55 -10.82
N PHE A 323 8.59 -14.18 -9.65
CA PHE A 323 9.84 -14.75 -9.13
C PHE A 323 10.33 -15.97 -9.92
N ALA A 324 9.43 -16.78 -10.47
CA ALA A 324 9.80 -17.94 -11.28
C ALA A 324 10.44 -17.53 -12.62
N LEU A 325 9.92 -16.48 -13.26
CA LEU A 325 10.45 -15.97 -14.54
C LEU A 325 11.90 -15.49 -14.40
N LYS A 326 12.22 -14.75 -13.34
CA LYS A 326 13.59 -14.25 -13.12
C LYS A 326 14.59 -15.37 -12.78
N GLY A 327 14.15 -16.40 -12.04
CA GLY A 327 14.95 -17.59 -11.79
C GLY A 327 15.34 -18.33 -13.06
N SER A 328 14.43 -18.42 -14.05
CA SER A 328 14.75 -19.05 -15.34
C SER A 328 15.70 -18.23 -16.22
N ALA A 329 15.66 -16.90 -16.12
CA ALA A 329 16.52 -16.01 -16.89
C ALA A 329 17.98 -16.03 -16.41
N SER A 330 18.24 -16.30 -15.12
CA SER A 330 19.62 -16.42 -14.61
C SER A 330 20.27 -17.74 -15.04
N VAL A 331 19.50 -18.84 -15.10
CA VAL A 331 20.00 -20.17 -15.51
C VAL A 331 20.38 -20.21 -17.00
N LYS A 332 19.70 -19.44 -17.86
CA LYS A 332 20.02 -19.37 -19.29
C LYS A 332 21.26 -18.52 -19.63
N ARG A 333 21.79 -17.74 -18.69
CA ARG A 333 23.01 -16.92 -18.91
C ARG A 333 24.30 -17.61 -18.41
N THR A 334 24.18 -18.80 -17.81
CA THR A 334 25.30 -19.58 -17.26
C THR A 334 25.63 -20.82 -18.11
N HIS A 335 25.17 -20.89 -19.35
CA HIS A 335 25.53 -21.94 -20.31
C HIS A 335 26.14 -21.32 -21.55
#